data_AF-A0A8H6RLV9-F1
#
_entry.id   AF-A0A8H6RLV9-F1
#
_cell.length_a   1.000
_cell.length_b   1.000
_cell.length_c   1.000
_cell.angle_alpha   90.00
_cell.angle_beta   90.00
_cell.angle_gamma   90.00
#
_symmetry.space_group_name_H-M   'P 1'
#
loop_
_entity.id
_entity.type
_entity.pdbx_description
1 polymer ?
#
loop_
_entity_poly.entity_id
_entity_poly.type
_entity_poly.pdbx_seq_one_letter_code
_entity_poly.pdbx_strand_id
1 'polypeptide(L)'
;MAEEAIPLVPGHSVGSMSLGASLHSILTAVKEDKTRYPNIDLSISQSSPLKTPVVLSLPENGLRLRFDGRDQRLRLIEVLDFQRAGLAYKGSDLTKDGMATFKRIYQLFGASYPGEYMAPRTGKVGTYTLSWPGIAFNFPLQHSAYAPEKDHVSLLGSHAASPATNMALFEGNSWPEARPTLFTKTPTGPRTSAITLQPRDNLPPEIDDVSIHDGGKVVLVRTSPASSVDIILGQTTPQDLLTELGAPDTTHKRDIQNALDQPAHARPRSTSRSISNGRHHPTPPSSYSSTGTDTFDTDFDSGDAEDDAAERMSREVFWCYFTHGMDILLGPQSEPTSFAKENLPVTPLSGSPHLVVLKVIIHGNVPGSYAFNRHRRLRWQLHLNNTSSGPSSEHTFDEIKPDLIRAFQGIWPESEMGRGKVINRTWGANPSDSSFFLPDAEQDLVEEGGGSEQWLGNTKLYQFPGLTFEVLGNGAISALTVS
;
A
#
# COMPACT_ATOMS: atom_id res chain seq x y z
N MET A 1 13.43 34.52 -5.66
CA MET A 1 11.95 34.48 -5.57
C MET A 1 11.62 34.62 -4.10
N ALA A 2 10.70 35.52 -3.73
CA ALA A 2 10.22 35.54 -2.34
C ALA A 2 9.56 34.19 -2.07
N GLU A 3 9.99 33.48 -1.03
CA GLU A 3 9.29 32.27 -0.57
C GLU A 3 7.86 32.67 -0.21
N GLU A 4 6.90 32.14 -0.96
CA GLU A 4 5.49 32.34 -0.68
C GLU A 4 5.15 31.63 0.64
N ALA A 5 4.52 32.36 1.56
CA ALA A 5 4.20 31.83 2.88
C ALA A 5 3.24 30.62 2.77
N ILE A 6 3.54 29.56 3.53
CA ILE A 6 2.80 28.31 3.51
C ILE A 6 1.44 28.51 4.19
N PRO A 7 0.31 28.26 3.51
CA PRO A 7 -1.00 28.46 4.09
C PRO A 7 -1.27 27.46 5.22
N LEU A 8 -1.76 27.98 6.35
CA LEU A 8 -2.15 27.23 7.54
C LEU A 8 -3.67 27.20 7.66
N VAL A 9 -4.24 26.00 7.75
CA VAL A 9 -5.68 25.78 7.98
C VAL A 9 -5.86 24.91 9.23
N PRO A 10 -6.21 25.51 10.39
CA PRO A 10 -6.42 24.79 11.65
C PRO A 10 -7.31 23.57 11.50
N GLY A 11 -6.89 22.47 12.11
CA GLY A 11 -7.59 21.19 12.05
C GLY A 11 -7.62 20.52 10.67
N HIS A 12 -6.90 21.05 9.68
CA HIS A 12 -6.94 20.53 8.31
C HIS A 12 -5.55 20.37 7.70
N SER A 13 -4.78 21.44 7.49
CA SER A 13 -3.55 21.34 6.70
C SER A 13 -2.49 22.41 6.99
N VAL A 14 -1.25 22.08 6.59
CA VAL A 14 -0.12 22.99 6.42
C VAL A 14 0.37 22.84 4.98
N GLY A 15 0.13 23.84 4.14
CA GLY A 15 0.43 23.75 2.71
C GLY A 15 -0.30 22.59 2.05
N SER A 16 0.44 21.73 1.35
CA SER A 16 -0.09 20.51 0.72
C SER A 16 -0.26 19.32 1.68
N MET A 17 0.25 19.42 2.91
CA MET A 17 0.18 18.35 3.91
C MET A 17 -1.13 18.47 4.70
N SER A 18 -2.08 17.58 4.42
CA SER A 18 -3.40 17.57 5.05
C SER A 18 -3.53 16.42 6.05
N LEU A 19 -4.18 16.68 7.19
CA LEU A 19 -4.60 15.65 8.14
C LEU A 19 -5.49 14.63 7.42
N GLY A 20 -5.30 13.35 7.74
CA GLY A 20 -5.98 12.24 7.07
C GLY A 20 -5.30 11.74 5.78
N ALA A 21 -4.33 12.48 5.22
CA ALA A 21 -3.53 12.02 4.09
C ALA A 21 -2.76 10.73 4.41
N SER A 22 -2.61 9.84 3.43
CA SER A 22 -1.83 8.62 3.61
C SER A 22 -0.33 8.92 3.69
N LEU A 23 0.38 8.12 4.49
CA LEU A 23 1.83 8.11 4.54
C LEU A 23 2.45 7.97 3.14
N HIS A 24 1.92 7.04 2.35
CA HIS A 24 2.31 6.83 0.96
C HIS A 24 2.24 8.13 0.15
N SER A 25 1.09 8.82 0.16
CA SER A 25 0.91 10.05 -0.62
C SER A 25 1.87 11.18 -0.20
N ILE A 26 2.09 11.37 1.11
CA ILE A 26 2.98 12.42 1.61
C ILE A 26 4.42 12.09 1.29
N LEU A 27 4.87 10.86 1.57
CA LEU A 27 6.24 10.44 1.28
C LEU A 27 6.54 10.48 -0.22
N THR A 28 5.61 10.07 -1.08
CA THR A 28 5.78 10.19 -2.53
C THR A 28 5.96 11.65 -2.94
N ALA A 29 5.08 12.55 -2.47
CA ALA A 29 5.18 13.97 -2.79
C ALA A 29 6.49 14.63 -2.28
N VAL A 30 6.93 14.34 -1.04
CA VAL A 30 8.18 14.93 -0.52
C VAL A 30 9.43 14.36 -1.19
N LYS A 31 9.42 13.08 -1.61
CA LYS A 31 10.54 12.46 -2.34
C LYS A 31 10.69 13.00 -3.76
N GLU A 32 9.59 13.38 -4.39
CA GLU A 32 9.59 13.98 -5.74
C GLU A 32 10.17 15.39 -5.72
N ASP A 33 9.86 16.18 -4.68
CA ASP A 33 10.32 17.57 -4.56
C ASP A 33 11.57 17.69 -3.67
N LYS A 34 12.69 17.16 -4.18
CA LYS A 34 14.00 17.15 -3.47
C LYS A 34 14.57 18.54 -3.21
N THR A 35 14.13 19.55 -3.96
CA THR A 35 14.61 20.93 -3.77
C THR A 35 13.93 21.57 -2.57
N ARG A 36 12.62 21.33 -2.37
CA ARG A 36 11.88 21.80 -1.19
C ARG A 36 12.13 20.96 0.05
N TYR A 37 12.38 19.66 -0.11
CA TYR A 37 12.59 18.70 0.99
C TYR A 37 13.92 17.95 0.84
N PRO A 38 15.07 18.63 1.06
CA PRO A 38 16.39 18.03 0.86
C PRO A 38 16.74 16.96 1.91
N ASN A 39 16.24 17.11 3.14
CA ASN A 39 16.48 16.18 4.25
C ASN A 39 15.14 15.60 4.74
N ILE A 40 15.04 14.27 4.72
CA ILE A 40 13.83 13.52 5.07
C ILE A 40 14.22 12.43 6.07
N ASP A 41 13.81 12.58 7.33
CA ASP A 41 14.10 11.61 8.39
C ASP A 41 12.84 10.81 8.71
N LEU A 42 12.94 9.49 8.63
CA LEU A 42 11.85 8.58 8.97
C LEU A 42 12.19 7.78 10.23
N SER A 43 11.37 7.89 11.27
CA SER A 43 11.50 7.13 12.51
C SER A 43 10.36 6.13 12.64
N ILE A 44 10.72 4.86 12.83
CA ILE A 44 9.80 3.71 12.85
C ILE A 44 10.13 2.77 14.02
N SER A 45 9.14 2.00 14.46
CA SER A 45 9.34 0.93 15.45
C SER A 45 9.55 -0.40 14.74
N GLN A 46 10.71 -1.02 14.90
CA GLN A 46 10.99 -2.33 14.31
C GLN A 46 10.21 -3.47 14.99
N SER A 47 9.94 -3.35 16.29
CA SER A 47 9.26 -4.39 17.08
C SER A 47 7.74 -4.37 16.89
N SER A 48 7.17 -3.21 16.57
CA SER A 48 5.72 -3.01 16.50
C SER A 48 5.34 -1.96 15.44
N PRO A 49 5.71 -2.18 14.17
CA PRO A 49 5.57 -1.20 13.09
C PRO A 49 4.11 -0.84 12.77
N LEU A 50 3.15 -1.72 13.09
CA LEU A 50 1.72 -1.52 12.84
C LEU A 50 0.97 -0.86 13.99
N LYS A 51 1.54 -0.85 15.19
CA LYS A 51 0.91 -0.30 16.41
C LYS A 51 1.50 1.06 16.79
N THR A 52 2.75 1.30 16.42
CA THR A 52 3.46 2.53 16.77
C THR A 52 3.29 3.58 15.68
N PRO A 53 3.06 4.86 16.02
CA PRO A 53 3.04 5.94 15.03
C PRO A 53 4.34 6.03 14.23
N VAL A 54 4.21 6.25 12.92
CA VAL A 54 5.35 6.56 12.04
C VAL A 54 5.61 8.06 12.09
N VAL A 55 6.87 8.45 12.29
CA VAL A 55 7.25 9.87 12.39
C VAL A 55 8.12 10.25 11.20
N LEU A 56 7.69 11.26 10.47
CA LEU A 56 8.41 11.86 9.35
C LEU A 56 8.86 13.27 9.76
N SER A 57 10.16 13.50 9.86
CA SER A 57 10.73 14.80 10.21
C SER A 57 11.35 15.45 8.96
N LEU A 58 11.05 16.73 8.77
CA LEU A 58 11.54 17.56 7.68
C LEU A 58 12.31 18.73 8.32
N PRO A 59 13.56 18.49 8.77
CA PRO A 59 14.30 19.44 9.59
C PRO A 59 14.58 20.77 8.89
N GLU A 60 14.82 20.76 7.56
CA GLU A 60 15.02 22.00 6.80
C GLU A 60 13.76 22.84 6.64
N ASN A 61 12.58 22.23 6.82
CA ASN A 61 11.29 22.93 6.76
C ASN A 61 10.75 23.23 8.17
N GLY A 62 11.40 22.75 9.23
CA GLY A 62 10.93 22.91 10.60
C GLY A 62 9.66 22.12 10.93
N LEU A 63 9.35 21.06 10.16
CA LEU A 63 8.11 20.29 10.29
C LEU A 63 8.36 18.87 10.82
N ARG A 64 7.39 18.35 11.58
CA ARG A 64 7.31 16.93 11.94
C ARG A 64 5.89 16.44 11.78
N LEU A 65 5.73 15.37 11.02
CA LEU A 65 4.47 14.75 10.64
C LEU A 65 4.37 13.40 11.35
N ARG A 66 3.23 13.09 11.96
CA ARG A 66 3.02 11.82 12.65
C ARG A 66 1.79 11.11 12.12
N PHE A 67 2.02 9.87 11.70
CA PHE A 67 1.02 8.99 11.13
C PHE A 67 0.64 7.94 12.15
N ASP A 68 -0.63 7.54 12.23
CA ASP A 68 -1.00 6.39 13.05
C ASP A 68 -0.43 5.08 12.47
N GLY A 69 -0.30 4.04 13.29
CA GLY A 69 0.26 2.76 12.82
C GLY A 69 -0.70 1.94 11.95
N ARG A 70 -2.01 1.99 12.26
CA ARG A 70 -3.02 1.08 11.72
C ARG A 70 -3.43 1.41 10.28
N ASP A 71 -3.82 2.65 10.02
CA ASP A 71 -4.24 3.17 8.72
C ASP A 71 -3.15 3.98 8.02
N GLN A 72 -2.05 4.27 8.72
CA GLN A 72 -0.95 5.11 8.22
C GLN A 72 -1.44 6.46 7.69
N ARG A 73 -2.32 7.12 8.46
CA ARG A 73 -2.83 8.46 8.11
C ARG A 73 -2.21 9.52 8.98
N LEU A 74 -2.02 10.69 8.39
CA LEU A 74 -1.50 11.84 9.11
C LEU A 74 -2.48 12.26 10.21
N ARG A 75 -2.03 12.24 11.47
CA ARG A 75 -2.82 12.62 12.65
C ARG A 75 -2.37 13.92 13.27
N LEU A 76 -1.09 14.25 13.12
CA LEU A 76 -0.50 15.41 13.74
C LEU A 76 0.54 16.02 12.81
N ILE A 77 0.44 17.33 12.62
CA ILE A 77 1.49 18.15 12.02
C ILE A 77 2.04 19.05 13.12
N GLU A 78 3.34 18.97 13.35
CA GLU A 78 4.04 19.77 14.33
C GLU A 78 4.99 20.72 13.64
N VAL A 79 5.02 21.95 14.11
CA VAL A 79 6.01 22.95 13.69
C VAL A 79 6.98 23.11 14.85
N LEU A 80 8.23 22.79 14.56
CA LEU A 80 9.34 22.78 15.49
C LEU A 80 10.23 24.02 15.31
N ASP A 81 10.19 24.63 14.13
CA ASP A 81 10.91 25.87 13.81
C ASP A 81 10.02 26.78 12.95
N PHE A 82 9.52 27.85 13.55
CA PHE A 82 8.64 28.80 12.87
C PHE A 82 9.35 29.67 11.83
N GLN A 83 10.67 29.85 11.93
CA GLN A 83 11.43 30.62 10.95
C GLN A 83 11.57 29.83 9.65
N ARG A 84 11.84 28.53 9.76
CA ARG A 84 11.94 27.62 8.61
C ARG A 84 10.58 27.32 7.97
N ALA A 85 9.52 27.24 8.75
CA ALA A 85 8.20 26.83 8.25
C ALA A 85 7.46 27.91 7.45
N GLY A 86 7.78 29.21 7.63
CA GLY A 86 7.24 30.30 6.81
C GLY A 86 5.71 30.32 6.71
N LEU A 87 4.98 30.24 7.83
CA LEU A 87 3.53 30.00 7.83
C LEU A 87 2.69 31.27 7.74
N ALA A 88 1.56 31.21 7.02
CA ALA A 88 0.54 32.26 6.97
C ALA A 88 -0.86 31.73 7.30
N TYR A 89 -1.59 32.47 8.14
CA TYR A 89 -2.99 32.20 8.48
C TYR A 89 -3.88 33.31 7.95
N LYS A 90 -4.88 32.97 7.12
CA LYS A 90 -5.80 33.94 6.47
C LYS A 90 -5.05 35.08 5.75
N GLY A 91 -3.96 34.74 5.05
CA GLY A 91 -3.13 35.71 4.32
C GLY A 91 -2.22 36.57 5.18
N SER A 92 -2.13 36.32 6.49
CA SER A 92 -1.26 37.03 7.43
C SER A 92 -0.19 36.12 8.01
N ASP A 93 1.07 36.57 8.05
CA ASP A 93 2.18 35.79 8.60
C ASP A 93 1.95 35.42 10.06
N LEU A 94 2.18 34.16 10.41
CA LEU A 94 2.02 33.66 11.77
C LEU A 94 3.08 34.24 12.72
N THR A 95 4.27 34.52 12.19
CA THR A 95 5.39 35.09 12.93
C THR A 95 5.48 36.61 12.71
N LYS A 96 6.13 37.29 13.66
CA LYS A 96 6.60 38.66 13.50
C LYS A 96 8.08 38.68 13.84
N ASP A 97 8.92 39.19 12.93
CA ASP A 97 10.38 39.18 13.06
C ASP A 97 10.93 37.75 13.29
N GLY A 98 10.29 36.75 12.66
CA GLY A 98 10.62 35.33 12.81
C GLY A 98 10.17 34.70 14.13
N MET A 99 9.46 35.43 15.01
CA MET A 99 9.00 34.92 16.31
C MET A 99 7.48 34.76 16.37
N ALA A 100 7.03 33.60 16.86
CA ALA A 100 5.63 33.28 17.11
C ALA A 100 5.17 33.77 18.51
N THR A 101 5.09 35.08 18.69
CA THR A 101 4.74 35.68 20.00
C THR A 101 3.27 35.44 20.37
N PHE A 102 2.96 35.34 21.67
CA PHE A 102 1.57 35.19 22.15
C PHE A 102 0.66 36.29 21.61
N LYS A 103 1.09 37.55 21.68
CA LYS A 103 0.30 38.70 21.19
C LYS A 103 -0.05 38.56 19.70
N ARG A 104 0.89 38.10 18.87
CA ARG A 104 0.64 37.88 17.43
C ARG A 104 -0.35 36.74 17.21
N ILE A 105 -0.15 35.60 17.86
CA ILE A 105 -1.04 34.44 17.76
C ILE A 105 -2.46 34.81 18.23
N TYR A 106 -2.58 35.46 19.38
CA TYR A 106 -3.87 35.87 19.95
C TYR A 106 -4.61 36.88 19.04
N GLN A 107 -3.89 37.77 18.33
CA GLN A 107 -4.50 38.65 17.33
C GLN A 107 -5.06 37.89 16.11
N LEU A 108 -4.42 36.78 15.72
CA LEU A 108 -4.82 35.99 14.56
C LEU A 108 -5.99 35.05 14.85
N PHE A 109 -5.94 34.35 15.99
CA PHE A 109 -6.93 33.32 16.35
C PHE A 109 -8.04 33.84 17.28
N GLY A 110 -7.85 34.99 17.91
CA GLY A 110 -8.81 35.60 18.82
C GLY A 110 -8.80 34.95 20.21
N ALA A 111 -9.91 35.12 20.92
CA ALA A 111 -10.07 34.64 22.29
C ALA A 111 -9.90 33.12 22.40
N SER A 112 -9.35 32.70 23.53
CA SER A 112 -9.10 31.30 23.87
C SER A 112 -9.64 30.98 25.26
N TYR A 113 -9.95 29.72 25.50
CA TYR A 113 -10.12 29.21 26.85
C TYR A 113 -8.74 29.10 27.55
N PRO A 114 -8.69 29.08 28.89
CA PRO A 114 -7.48 28.75 29.62
C PRO A 114 -6.87 27.42 29.14
N GLY A 115 -5.54 27.36 29.14
CA GLY A 115 -4.77 26.24 28.62
C GLY A 115 -4.25 25.33 29.72
N GLU A 116 -3.42 24.35 29.35
CA GLU A 116 -2.77 23.45 30.29
C GLU A 116 -1.36 23.93 30.60
N TYR A 117 -1.00 23.97 31.88
CA TYR A 117 0.38 24.21 32.30
C TYR A 117 1.07 22.91 32.72
N MET A 118 2.24 22.67 32.14
CA MET A 118 3.14 21.61 32.52
C MET A 118 4.33 22.20 33.27
N ALA A 119 4.44 21.88 34.55
CA ALA A 119 5.57 22.30 35.37
C ALA A 119 6.90 21.70 34.84
N PRO A 120 8.03 22.41 34.98
CA PRO A 120 9.34 21.88 34.61
C PRO A 120 9.64 20.60 35.39
N ARG A 121 10.17 19.58 34.72
CA ARG A 121 10.79 18.42 35.43
C ARG A 121 12.11 18.84 36.09
N THR A 122 12.84 19.73 35.43
CA THR A 122 14.09 20.34 35.90
C THR A 122 14.14 21.80 35.45
N GLY A 123 14.80 22.66 36.23
CA GLY A 123 14.95 24.08 35.90
C GLY A 123 13.78 24.98 36.33
N LYS A 124 13.67 26.15 35.69
CA LYS A 124 12.75 27.23 36.08
C LYS A 124 11.65 27.52 35.05
N VAL A 125 11.61 26.80 33.93
CA VAL A 125 10.72 27.09 32.80
C VAL A 125 9.82 25.89 32.54
N GLY A 126 8.51 26.07 32.75
CA GLY A 126 7.51 25.09 32.32
C GLY A 126 6.96 25.41 30.94
N THR A 127 6.02 24.60 30.49
CA THR A 127 5.35 24.76 29.20
C THR A 127 3.88 25.07 29.44
N TYR A 128 3.40 26.19 28.88
CA TYR A 128 1.98 26.50 28.85
C TYR A 128 1.44 26.20 27.45
N THR A 129 0.51 25.26 27.34
CA THR A 129 -0.12 24.87 26.08
C THR A 129 -1.47 25.56 25.94
N LEU A 130 -1.59 26.45 24.96
CA LEU A 130 -2.83 27.14 24.64
C LEU A 130 -3.41 26.57 23.35
N SER A 131 -4.72 26.29 23.32
CA SER A 131 -5.36 25.63 22.18
C SER A 131 -6.60 26.36 21.67
N TRP A 132 -6.80 26.27 20.36
CA TRP A 132 -8.01 26.59 19.63
C TRP A 132 -8.50 25.32 18.89
N PRO A 133 -9.69 25.34 18.28
CA PRO A 133 -10.12 24.25 17.41
C PRO A 133 -9.07 23.91 16.34
N GLY A 134 -8.55 22.69 16.44
CA GLY A 134 -7.61 22.08 15.50
C GLY A 134 -6.17 22.59 15.55
N ILE A 135 -5.79 23.42 16.54
CA ILE A 135 -4.45 23.97 16.64
C ILE A 135 -4.07 24.32 18.09
N ALA A 136 -2.81 24.08 18.48
CA ALA A 136 -2.30 24.44 19.79
C ALA A 136 -0.85 24.92 19.72
N PHE A 137 -0.46 25.74 20.70
CA PHE A 137 0.85 26.36 20.79
C PHE A 137 1.45 26.14 22.18
N ASN A 138 2.74 25.84 22.22
CA ASN A 138 3.50 25.69 23.44
C ASN A 138 4.35 26.94 23.70
N PHE A 139 4.05 27.64 24.80
CA PHE A 139 4.80 28.80 25.25
C PHE A 139 5.66 28.43 26.46
N PRO A 140 6.99 28.63 26.40
CA PRO A 140 7.83 28.52 27.58
C PRO A 140 7.44 29.61 28.59
N LEU A 141 7.23 29.22 29.86
CA LEU A 141 6.75 30.10 30.92
C LEU A 141 7.58 29.93 32.19
N GLN A 142 8.05 31.05 32.77
CA GLN A 142 8.73 31.04 34.07
C GLN A 142 7.82 30.45 35.15
N HIS A 143 8.26 29.37 35.79
CA HIS A 143 7.47 28.63 36.77
C HIS A 143 7.05 29.48 37.96
N SER A 144 7.93 30.38 38.42
CA SER A 144 7.63 31.31 39.53
C SER A 144 6.50 32.30 39.22
N ALA A 145 6.17 32.53 37.94
CA ALA A 145 5.11 33.43 37.53
C ALA A 145 3.74 32.74 37.42
N TYR A 146 3.72 31.40 37.29
CA TYR A 146 2.49 30.63 37.12
C TYR A 146 1.67 30.58 38.41
N ALA A 147 0.36 30.77 38.28
CA ALA A 147 -0.63 30.48 39.31
C ALA A 147 -1.96 30.11 38.62
N PRO A 148 -2.72 29.11 39.10
CA PRO A 148 -3.96 28.66 38.46
C PRO A 148 -5.03 29.74 38.32
N GLU A 149 -5.05 30.71 39.23
CA GLU A 149 -6.06 31.78 39.29
C GLU A 149 -5.71 32.98 38.39
N LYS A 150 -4.49 33.04 37.86
CA LYS A 150 -4.07 34.14 36.99
C LYS A 150 -4.71 34.00 35.61
N ASP A 151 -5.21 35.12 35.12
CA ASP A 151 -5.66 35.22 33.74
C ASP A 151 -4.53 34.89 32.75
N HIS A 152 -4.81 33.94 31.85
CA HIS A 152 -3.83 33.40 30.91
C HIS A 152 -3.36 34.44 29.88
N VAL A 153 -4.23 35.39 29.49
CA VAL A 153 -3.88 36.44 28.53
C VAL A 153 -2.85 37.38 29.13
N SER A 154 -3.09 37.81 30.37
CA SER A 154 -2.16 38.66 31.14
C SER A 154 -0.84 37.95 31.41
N LEU A 155 -0.90 36.66 31.73
CA LEU A 155 0.28 35.83 32.01
C LEU A 155 1.15 35.65 30.76
N LEU A 156 0.57 35.21 29.64
CA LEU A 156 1.30 34.96 28.38
C LEU A 156 1.66 36.24 27.63
N GLY A 157 0.97 37.34 27.89
CA GLY A 157 1.31 38.67 27.38
C GLY A 157 2.46 39.36 28.14
N SER A 158 2.87 38.82 29.29
CA SER A 158 3.95 39.38 30.12
C SER A 158 5.33 38.88 29.69
N HIS A 159 6.39 39.51 30.24
CA HIS A 159 7.78 39.06 30.05
C HIS A 159 8.08 37.69 30.70
N ALA A 160 7.16 37.11 31.46
CA ALA A 160 7.34 35.78 32.04
C ALA A 160 7.19 34.66 31.01
N ALA A 161 6.52 34.92 29.89
CA ALA A 161 6.35 33.98 28.79
C ALA A 161 7.27 34.34 27.62
N SER A 162 7.87 33.32 27.00
CA SER A 162 8.64 33.46 25.77
C SER A 162 7.76 33.16 24.55
N PRO A 163 8.18 33.54 23.33
CA PRO A 163 7.48 33.15 22.10
C PRO A 163 7.27 31.63 22.01
N ALA A 164 6.24 31.21 21.27
CA ALA A 164 5.94 29.80 21.10
C ALA A 164 7.14 29.07 20.47
N THR A 165 7.48 27.91 21.02
CA THR A 165 8.55 27.06 20.48
C THR A 165 8.01 25.98 19.57
N ASN A 166 6.75 25.58 19.76
CA ASN A 166 6.12 24.53 18.98
C ASN A 166 4.66 24.85 18.71
N MET A 167 4.17 24.40 17.56
CA MET A 167 2.75 24.36 17.21
C MET A 167 2.36 22.92 16.88
N ALA A 168 1.15 22.55 17.27
CA ALA A 168 0.52 21.27 16.94
C ALA A 168 -0.77 21.55 16.16
N LEU A 169 -0.93 20.93 15.00
CA LEU A 169 -2.13 20.95 14.18
C LEU A 169 -2.71 19.54 14.11
N PHE A 170 -3.96 19.39 14.57
CA PHE A 170 -4.60 18.11 14.86
C PHE A 170 -6.10 18.20 14.61
N GLU A 171 -6.79 17.06 14.47
CA GLU A 171 -8.24 17.03 14.34
C GLU A 171 -8.90 17.04 15.74
N GLY A 172 -9.67 18.08 16.07
CA GLY A 172 -10.41 18.17 17.34
C GLY A 172 -10.71 19.60 17.79
N ASN A 173 -11.53 19.74 18.83
CA ASN A 173 -11.95 21.05 19.35
C ASN A 173 -10.94 21.70 20.29
N SER A 174 -10.15 20.89 21.01
CA SER A 174 -9.09 21.35 21.90
C SER A 174 -7.99 20.31 22.01
N TRP A 175 -6.78 20.74 22.40
CA TRP A 175 -5.64 19.83 22.55
C TRP A 175 -5.83 18.78 23.66
N PRO A 176 -6.36 19.13 24.85
CA PRO A 176 -6.59 18.16 25.93
C PRO A 176 -7.55 17.05 25.52
N GLU A 177 -8.60 17.37 24.77
CA GLU A 177 -9.59 16.40 24.29
C GLU A 177 -9.05 15.52 23.17
N ALA A 178 -8.25 16.08 22.25
CA ALA A 178 -7.77 15.36 21.07
C ALA A 178 -6.57 14.45 21.37
N ARG A 179 -5.63 14.90 22.23
CA ARG A 179 -4.36 14.20 22.49
C ARG A 179 -4.50 12.74 22.93
N PRO A 180 -5.45 12.33 23.79
CA PRO A 180 -5.59 10.94 24.26
C PRO A 180 -5.94 9.95 23.14
N THR A 181 -6.69 10.39 22.13
CA THR A 181 -7.20 9.52 21.05
C THR A 181 -6.55 9.80 19.70
N LEU A 182 -5.53 10.66 19.66
CA LEU A 182 -4.96 11.21 18.43
C LEU A 182 -4.54 10.14 17.41
N PHE A 183 -4.00 9.02 17.88
CA PHE A 183 -3.49 7.93 17.04
C PHE A 183 -4.36 6.67 17.06
N THR A 184 -5.50 6.71 17.76
CA THR A 184 -6.39 5.53 17.93
C THR A 184 -7.81 5.78 17.45
N LYS A 185 -8.25 7.05 17.39
CA LYS A 185 -9.55 7.43 16.84
C LYS A 185 -9.58 7.10 15.35
N THR A 186 -10.68 6.51 14.90
CA THR A 186 -10.95 6.32 13.48
C THR A 186 -10.96 7.69 12.77
N PRO A 187 -10.21 7.87 11.67
CA PRO A 187 -10.22 9.11 10.91
C PRO A 187 -11.64 9.49 10.49
N THR A 188 -12.05 10.71 10.81
CA THR A 188 -13.37 11.26 10.42
C THR A 188 -13.28 12.17 9.19
N GLY A 189 -12.11 12.75 8.90
CA GLY A 189 -11.87 13.61 7.74
C GLY A 189 -11.64 12.83 6.44
N PRO A 190 -11.86 13.48 5.28
CA PRO A 190 -11.70 12.80 4.01
C PRO A 190 -10.21 12.61 3.71
N ARG A 191 -9.86 11.39 3.34
CA ARG A 191 -8.52 10.80 3.47
C ARG A 191 -7.55 11.15 2.33
N THR A 192 -7.86 12.18 1.55
CA THR A 192 -7.09 12.57 0.35
C THR A 192 -6.64 14.04 0.47
N SER A 193 -5.33 14.28 0.38
CA SER A 193 -4.74 15.63 0.32
C SER A 193 -5.25 16.50 -0.83
N ALA A 194 -5.89 15.88 -1.83
CA ALA A 194 -6.40 16.52 -3.04
C ALA A 194 -7.69 17.34 -2.84
N ILE A 195 -8.30 17.28 -1.65
CA ILE A 195 -9.66 17.81 -1.43
C ILE A 195 -9.71 19.34 -1.39
N THR A 196 -8.57 20.00 -1.33
CA THR A 196 -8.44 21.46 -1.47
C THR A 196 -7.98 21.92 -2.85
N LEU A 197 -7.58 21.02 -3.77
CA LEU A 197 -6.97 21.39 -5.06
C LEU A 197 -7.54 20.67 -6.29
N GLN A 198 -8.31 19.60 -6.14
CA GLN A 198 -8.97 18.92 -7.27
C GLN A 198 -10.49 18.87 -7.10
N PRO A 199 -11.28 19.08 -8.18
CA PRO A 199 -12.71 18.86 -8.16
C PRO A 199 -13.04 17.45 -7.71
N ARG A 200 -14.04 17.30 -6.83
CA ARG A 200 -14.50 16.04 -6.22
C ARG A 200 -14.93 14.95 -7.22
N ASP A 201 -15.02 15.26 -8.50
CA ASP A 201 -15.88 14.52 -9.43
C ASP A 201 -15.19 13.39 -10.21
N ASN A 202 -13.87 13.20 -10.10
CA ASN A 202 -13.14 12.29 -11.02
C ASN A 202 -12.32 11.16 -10.35
N LEU A 203 -12.26 11.06 -9.02
CA LEU A 203 -11.47 10.00 -8.37
C LEU A 203 -12.36 8.88 -7.82
N PRO A 204 -12.01 7.60 -8.06
CA PRO A 204 -12.72 6.46 -7.47
C PRO A 204 -12.80 6.57 -5.95
N PRO A 205 -13.90 6.09 -5.33
CA PRO A 205 -14.02 6.06 -3.88
C PRO A 205 -12.87 5.29 -3.24
N GLU A 206 -12.33 5.82 -2.16
CA GLU A 206 -11.21 5.18 -1.47
C GLU A 206 -11.62 3.86 -0.81
N ILE A 207 -10.74 2.87 -0.94
CA ILE A 207 -10.87 1.56 -0.31
C ILE A 207 -10.25 1.63 1.10
N ASP A 208 -11.04 1.26 2.10
CA ASP A 208 -10.68 1.30 3.52
C ASP A 208 -10.15 -0.03 4.03
N ASP A 209 -10.76 -1.13 3.59
CA ASP A 209 -10.46 -2.49 4.04
C ASP A 209 -10.84 -3.50 2.95
N VAL A 210 -10.38 -4.74 3.08
CA VAL A 210 -10.69 -5.83 2.16
C VAL A 210 -11.16 -7.05 2.94
N SER A 211 -12.38 -7.49 2.67
CA SER A 211 -12.93 -8.72 3.24
C SER A 211 -12.74 -9.88 2.26
N ILE A 212 -12.01 -10.90 2.68
CA ILE A 212 -11.69 -12.08 1.86
C ILE A 212 -12.56 -13.23 2.32
N HIS A 213 -13.32 -13.82 1.40
CA HIS A 213 -14.26 -14.91 1.63
C HIS A 213 -13.87 -16.15 0.85
N ASP A 214 -14.43 -17.30 1.23
CA ASP A 214 -14.27 -18.56 0.52
C ASP A 214 -14.73 -18.46 -0.95
N GLY A 215 -14.19 -19.34 -1.81
CA GLY A 215 -14.58 -19.42 -3.22
C GLY A 215 -14.03 -18.29 -4.10
N GLY A 216 -12.93 -17.65 -3.69
CA GLY A 216 -12.26 -16.62 -4.49
C GLY A 216 -12.98 -15.27 -4.52
N LYS A 217 -13.82 -14.97 -3.52
CA LYS A 217 -14.51 -13.68 -3.41
C LYS A 217 -13.71 -12.70 -2.54
N VAL A 218 -13.32 -11.58 -3.12
CA VAL A 218 -12.61 -10.46 -2.48
C VAL A 218 -13.52 -9.23 -2.51
N VAL A 219 -13.93 -8.75 -1.33
CA VAL A 219 -14.83 -7.59 -1.19
C VAL A 219 -14.03 -6.37 -0.78
N LEU A 220 -14.01 -5.36 -1.64
CA LEU A 220 -13.38 -4.07 -1.40
C LEU A 220 -14.36 -3.18 -0.63
N VAL A 221 -14.06 -2.91 0.64
CA VAL A 221 -14.90 -2.08 1.51
C VAL A 221 -14.48 -0.62 1.35
N ARG A 222 -15.41 0.22 0.93
CA ARG A 222 -15.19 1.67 0.73
C ARG A 222 -15.75 2.49 1.89
N THR A 223 -15.25 3.71 2.04
CA THR A 223 -15.83 4.65 3.01
C THR A 223 -17.26 4.99 2.64
N SER A 224 -18.17 4.94 3.63
CA SER A 224 -19.55 5.40 3.47
C SER A 224 -19.60 6.83 2.91
N PRO A 225 -20.46 7.14 1.92
CA PRO A 225 -21.62 6.37 1.47
C PRO A 225 -21.35 5.43 0.28
N ALA A 226 -20.10 5.28 -0.18
CA ALA A 226 -19.82 4.44 -1.34
C ALA A 226 -20.08 2.95 -1.05
N SER A 227 -20.67 2.24 -2.03
CA SER A 227 -20.90 0.79 -1.93
C SER A 227 -19.61 0.01 -2.07
N SER A 228 -19.54 -1.15 -1.44
CA SER A 228 -18.46 -2.10 -1.64
C SER A 228 -18.42 -2.65 -3.07
N VAL A 229 -17.27 -3.18 -3.47
CA VAL A 229 -17.05 -3.81 -4.78
C VAL A 229 -16.65 -5.26 -4.58
N ASP A 230 -17.30 -6.15 -5.31
CA ASP A 230 -16.99 -7.57 -5.29
C ASP A 230 -16.05 -7.89 -6.46
N ILE A 231 -14.88 -8.44 -6.15
CA ILE A 231 -14.00 -9.10 -7.10
C ILE A 231 -14.18 -10.61 -6.91
N ILE A 232 -14.56 -11.30 -7.97
CA ILE A 232 -14.69 -12.75 -8.03
C ILE A 232 -13.59 -13.27 -8.95
N LEU A 233 -12.64 -14.01 -8.38
CA LEU A 233 -11.55 -14.61 -9.15
C LEU A 233 -12.11 -15.53 -10.24
N GLY A 234 -11.52 -15.44 -11.44
CA GLY A 234 -11.96 -16.16 -12.64
C GLY A 234 -13.21 -15.60 -13.32
N GLN A 235 -13.86 -14.56 -12.76
CA GLN A 235 -15.10 -13.99 -13.32
C GLN A 235 -15.03 -12.48 -13.56
N THR A 236 -14.51 -11.71 -12.59
CA THR A 236 -14.40 -10.25 -12.72
C THR A 236 -13.49 -9.87 -13.88
N THR A 237 -13.95 -8.97 -14.73
CA THR A 237 -13.26 -8.57 -15.96
C THR A 237 -12.47 -7.27 -15.77
N PRO A 238 -11.50 -6.95 -16.65
CA PRO A 238 -10.84 -5.65 -16.68
C PRO A 238 -11.81 -4.47 -16.82
N GLN A 239 -12.93 -4.66 -17.52
CA GLN A 239 -13.93 -3.59 -17.68
C GLN A 239 -14.64 -3.28 -16.36
N ASP A 240 -14.94 -4.30 -15.56
CA ASP A 240 -15.49 -4.12 -14.22
C ASP A 240 -14.51 -3.36 -13.33
N LEU A 241 -13.21 -3.72 -13.37
CA LEU A 241 -12.17 -3.02 -12.63
C LEU A 241 -12.02 -1.56 -13.06
N LEU A 242 -12.03 -1.25 -14.35
CA LEU A 242 -11.96 0.15 -14.82
C LEU A 242 -13.19 0.96 -14.39
N THR A 243 -14.37 0.33 -14.39
CA THR A 243 -15.62 0.97 -13.99
C THR A 243 -15.60 1.33 -12.51
N GLU A 244 -15.11 0.41 -11.68
CA GLU A 244 -15.11 0.58 -10.23
C GLU A 244 -13.87 1.31 -9.70
N LEU A 245 -12.68 0.93 -10.14
CA LEU A 245 -11.40 1.40 -9.61
C LEU A 245 -10.72 2.44 -10.49
N GLY A 246 -11.25 2.74 -11.67
CA GLY A 246 -10.58 3.57 -12.65
C GLY A 246 -9.34 2.89 -13.26
N ALA A 247 -8.57 3.68 -14.02
CA ALA A 247 -7.35 3.20 -14.64
C ALA A 247 -6.29 2.84 -13.59
N PRO A 248 -5.51 1.75 -13.79
CA PRO A 248 -4.40 1.43 -12.90
C PRO A 248 -3.32 2.51 -12.97
N ASP A 249 -2.58 2.69 -11.88
CA ASP A 249 -1.45 3.61 -11.80
C ASP A 249 -0.33 3.16 -12.76
N THR A 250 -0.14 1.84 -12.94
CA THR A 250 0.85 1.26 -13.87
C THR A 250 0.45 -0.17 -14.26
N THR A 251 0.93 -0.64 -15.42
CA THR A 251 0.77 -2.04 -15.87
C THR A 251 2.11 -2.72 -16.11
N HIS A 252 2.26 -3.98 -15.70
CA HIS A 252 3.45 -4.79 -15.97
C HIS A 252 3.07 -6.12 -16.60
N LYS A 253 3.69 -6.48 -17.73
CA LYS A 253 3.58 -7.86 -18.26
C LYS A 253 4.28 -8.81 -17.32
N ARG A 254 3.74 -10.01 -17.17
CA ARG A 254 4.40 -11.06 -16.38
C ARG A 254 5.57 -11.65 -17.18
N ASP A 255 6.77 -11.60 -16.63
CA ASP A 255 7.95 -12.20 -17.28
C ASP A 255 7.96 -13.72 -17.08
N ILE A 256 8.26 -14.44 -18.16
CA ILE A 256 8.24 -15.91 -18.29
C ILE A 256 9.65 -16.48 -18.05
N GLN A 257 10.70 -15.65 -18.00
CA GLN A 257 12.10 -16.11 -18.06
C GLN A 257 12.49 -17.19 -17.02
N ASN A 258 11.82 -17.29 -15.86
CA ASN A 258 12.13 -18.30 -14.83
C ASN A 258 11.36 -19.63 -14.94
N ALA A 259 10.45 -19.81 -15.91
CA ALA A 259 9.64 -21.04 -16.02
C ALA A 259 10.28 -22.16 -16.87
N LEU A 260 11.34 -21.87 -17.64
CA LEU A 260 11.83 -22.78 -18.69
C LEU A 260 13.17 -23.48 -18.41
N ASP A 261 13.89 -23.17 -17.33
CA ASP A 261 15.19 -23.79 -17.03
C ASP A 261 15.09 -25.06 -16.16
N GLN A 262 14.15 -25.96 -16.49
CA GLN A 262 14.28 -27.37 -16.13
C GLN A 262 14.66 -28.16 -17.39
N PRO A 263 15.91 -28.64 -17.56
CA PRO A 263 16.20 -29.63 -18.57
C PRO A 263 15.50 -30.93 -18.14
N ALA A 264 14.28 -31.13 -18.64
CA ALA A 264 13.60 -32.41 -18.56
C ALA A 264 14.55 -33.47 -19.11
N HIS A 265 14.98 -34.40 -18.25
CA HIS A 265 15.85 -35.51 -18.62
C HIS A 265 15.32 -36.17 -19.90
N ALA A 266 16.03 -35.96 -21.01
CA ALA A 266 15.72 -36.59 -22.28
C ALA A 266 15.82 -38.11 -22.09
N ARG A 267 14.66 -38.79 -22.06
CA ARG A 267 14.60 -40.25 -22.18
C ARG A 267 15.32 -40.64 -23.47
N PRO A 268 16.25 -41.62 -23.47
CA PRO A 268 16.96 -42.00 -24.68
C PRO A 268 15.97 -42.71 -25.61
N ARG A 269 15.56 -42.02 -26.68
CA ARG A 269 14.86 -42.65 -27.80
C ARG A 269 15.86 -43.54 -28.53
N SER A 270 15.63 -44.85 -28.41
CA SER A 270 16.33 -45.90 -29.15
C SER A 270 16.30 -45.61 -30.65
N THR A 271 17.48 -45.35 -31.22
CA THR A 271 17.68 -45.29 -32.68
C THR A 271 18.10 -46.67 -33.17
N SER A 272 17.16 -47.44 -33.72
CA SER A 272 17.46 -48.52 -34.66
C SER A 272 17.02 -48.10 -36.06
N ARG A 273 17.96 -47.56 -36.83
CA ARG A 273 17.83 -47.43 -38.28
C ARG A 273 18.33 -48.74 -38.90
N SER A 274 17.44 -49.45 -39.61
CA SER A 274 17.81 -50.49 -40.58
C SER A 274 17.89 -49.88 -41.98
N ILE A 275 19.05 -50.08 -42.59
CA ILE A 275 19.41 -49.71 -43.97
C ILE A 275 18.80 -50.75 -44.93
N SER A 276 18.19 -50.30 -46.04
CA SER A 276 18.16 -51.11 -47.26
C SER A 276 18.08 -50.24 -48.52
N ASN A 277 18.99 -50.53 -49.45
CA ASN A 277 19.27 -49.89 -50.73
C ASN A 277 18.20 -50.09 -51.82
N GLY A 278 18.05 -49.08 -52.67
CA GLY A 278 18.16 -49.22 -54.13
C GLY A 278 16.88 -49.23 -54.98
N ARG A 279 16.68 -48.20 -55.82
CA ARG A 279 16.71 -48.27 -57.30
C ARG A 279 16.20 -46.97 -57.95
N HIS A 280 16.89 -46.58 -59.03
CA HIS A 280 16.50 -45.55 -59.98
C HIS A 280 15.67 -46.14 -61.13
N HIS A 281 14.66 -45.41 -61.64
CA HIS A 281 14.26 -45.44 -63.04
C HIS A 281 13.60 -44.10 -63.47
N PRO A 282 13.67 -43.70 -64.77
CA PRO A 282 13.48 -42.33 -65.25
C PRO A 282 12.12 -42.05 -65.94
N THR A 283 11.71 -40.77 -65.84
CA THR A 283 10.86 -39.86 -66.70
C THR A 283 9.85 -40.41 -67.74
N PRO A 284 8.72 -39.70 -68.02
CA PRO A 284 8.76 -38.57 -68.98
C PRO A 284 7.92 -37.33 -68.57
N PRO A 285 8.11 -36.18 -69.23
CA PRO A 285 7.31 -34.98 -69.04
C PRO A 285 6.07 -35.00 -69.94
N SER A 286 4.94 -34.52 -69.46
CA SER A 286 3.80 -34.18 -70.32
C SER A 286 3.18 -32.87 -69.90
N SER A 287 3.27 -31.92 -70.83
CA SER A 287 2.57 -30.64 -70.84
C SER A 287 1.06 -30.79 -71.05
N TYR A 288 0.35 -29.71 -70.68
CA TYR A 288 -0.91 -29.21 -71.26
C TYR A 288 -2.19 -29.27 -70.37
N SER A 289 -2.41 -28.13 -69.70
CA SER A 289 -3.62 -27.29 -69.70
C SER A 289 -4.97 -27.80 -69.18
N SER A 290 -5.47 -27.00 -68.22
CA SER A 290 -6.86 -26.54 -68.00
C SER A 290 -7.97 -27.55 -67.75
N THR A 291 -8.41 -27.61 -66.50
CA THR A 291 -9.71 -27.04 -66.12
C THR A 291 -9.59 -26.40 -64.75
N GLY A 292 -9.67 -25.06 -64.72
CA GLY A 292 -9.64 -24.26 -63.50
C GLY A 292 -10.95 -24.37 -62.74
N THR A 293 -10.98 -25.29 -61.78
CA THR A 293 -11.82 -25.17 -60.59
C THR A 293 -10.89 -25.41 -59.41
N ASP A 294 -10.34 -24.31 -58.88
CA ASP A 294 -9.76 -24.27 -57.54
C ASP A 294 -10.91 -24.54 -56.56
N THR A 295 -11.17 -25.82 -56.30
CA THR A 295 -11.69 -26.21 -55.00
C THR A 295 -10.59 -25.84 -54.03
N PHE A 296 -10.70 -24.67 -53.41
CA PHE A 296 -9.99 -24.40 -52.17
C PHE A 296 -10.44 -25.49 -51.20
N ASP A 297 -9.67 -26.57 -51.11
CA ASP A 297 -9.52 -27.32 -49.87
C ASP A 297 -8.96 -26.32 -48.87
N THR A 298 -9.86 -25.50 -48.31
CA THR A 298 -9.63 -24.99 -46.98
C THR A 298 -9.68 -26.23 -46.10
N ASP A 299 -8.51 -26.83 -45.88
CA ASP A 299 -8.23 -27.52 -44.64
C ASP A 299 -8.65 -26.53 -43.54
N PHE A 300 -9.89 -26.67 -43.09
CA PHE A 300 -10.35 -26.15 -41.82
C PHE A 300 -9.59 -27.01 -40.82
N ASP A 301 -8.32 -26.67 -40.62
CA ASP A 301 -7.58 -27.05 -39.45
C ASP A 301 -8.40 -26.45 -38.32
N SER A 302 -9.24 -27.29 -37.72
CA SER A 302 -10.03 -26.95 -36.56
C SER A 302 -9.02 -26.59 -35.49
N GLY A 303 -8.70 -25.30 -35.41
CA GLY A 303 -7.78 -24.69 -34.46
C GLY A 303 -8.31 -24.73 -33.03
N ASP A 304 -8.74 -25.91 -32.59
CA ASP A 304 -8.77 -26.35 -31.20
C ASP A 304 -7.35 -26.82 -30.79
N ALA A 305 -6.32 -26.15 -31.29
CA ALA A 305 -5.05 -26.15 -30.58
C ALA A 305 -5.32 -25.34 -29.31
N GLU A 306 -5.55 -26.02 -28.18
CA GLU A 306 -5.53 -25.39 -26.87
C GLU A 306 -4.34 -24.43 -26.82
N ASP A 307 -4.58 -23.12 -26.68
CA ASP A 307 -3.50 -22.11 -26.53
C ASP A 307 -2.42 -22.70 -25.61
N ASP A 308 -1.18 -22.79 -26.07
CA ASP A 308 -0.08 -23.34 -25.28
C ASP A 308 -0.07 -22.64 -23.92
N ALA A 309 0.20 -23.36 -22.83
CA ALA A 309 0.21 -22.77 -21.49
C ALA A 309 1.15 -21.55 -21.43
N ALA A 310 2.25 -21.58 -22.21
CA ALA A 310 3.16 -20.46 -22.40
C ALA A 310 2.51 -19.25 -23.09
N GLU A 311 1.66 -19.46 -24.09
CA GLU A 311 0.92 -18.37 -24.77
C GLU A 311 -0.15 -17.77 -23.85
N ARG A 312 -0.85 -18.59 -23.06
CA ARG A 312 -1.80 -18.12 -22.03
C ARG A 312 -1.10 -17.24 -20.98
N MET A 313 0.04 -17.70 -20.47
CA MET A 313 0.85 -16.95 -19.48
C MET A 313 1.42 -15.66 -20.06
N SER A 314 1.74 -15.62 -21.36
CA SER A 314 2.24 -14.39 -22.04
C SER A 314 1.22 -13.25 -22.10
N ARG A 315 -0.07 -13.58 -21.91
CA ARG A 315 -1.18 -12.64 -21.88
C ARG A 315 -1.48 -12.13 -20.47
N GLU A 316 -0.75 -12.61 -19.47
CA GLU A 316 -0.91 -12.16 -18.11
C GLU A 316 -0.28 -10.77 -17.89
N VAL A 317 -1.06 -9.90 -17.24
CA VAL A 317 -0.67 -8.52 -16.97
C VAL A 317 -1.08 -8.13 -15.55
N PHE A 318 -0.14 -7.56 -14.81
CA PHE A 318 -0.40 -6.92 -13.54
C PHE A 318 -0.91 -5.50 -13.75
N TRP A 319 -2.06 -5.19 -13.16
CA TRP A 319 -2.57 -3.84 -12.96
C TRP A 319 -2.26 -3.40 -11.54
N CYS A 320 -1.46 -2.34 -11.40
CA CYS A 320 -0.99 -1.85 -10.12
C CYS A 320 -1.78 -0.63 -9.68
N TYR A 321 -2.37 -0.70 -8.49
CA TYR A 321 -3.08 0.41 -7.86
C TYR A 321 -2.33 0.82 -6.59
N PHE A 322 -1.22 1.55 -6.76
CA PHE A 322 -0.37 2.05 -5.66
C PHE A 322 -1.16 2.87 -4.65
N THR A 323 -2.12 3.67 -5.14
CA THR A 323 -2.96 4.53 -4.29
C THR A 323 -4.04 3.77 -3.53
N HIS A 324 -4.48 2.61 -4.04
CA HIS A 324 -5.41 1.72 -3.34
C HIS A 324 -4.72 0.70 -2.45
N GLY A 325 -3.44 0.40 -2.70
CA GLY A 325 -2.67 -0.55 -1.92
C GLY A 325 -2.78 -1.99 -2.41
N MET A 326 -3.03 -2.20 -3.71
CA MET A 326 -3.20 -3.53 -4.28
C MET A 326 -2.62 -3.64 -5.69
N ASP A 327 -2.28 -4.87 -6.08
CA ASP A 327 -2.01 -5.24 -7.47
C ASP A 327 -2.94 -6.38 -7.89
N ILE A 328 -3.39 -6.36 -9.13
CA ILE A 328 -4.35 -7.33 -9.67
C ILE A 328 -3.74 -7.99 -10.91
N LEU A 329 -3.63 -9.32 -10.89
CA LEU A 329 -3.20 -10.09 -12.05
C LEU A 329 -4.41 -10.41 -12.92
N LEU A 330 -4.35 -9.99 -14.18
CA LEU A 330 -5.32 -10.30 -15.22
C LEU A 330 -4.72 -11.32 -16.17
N GLY A 331 -5.50 -12.30 -16.61
CA GLY A 331 -5.08 -13.31 -17.56
C GLY A 331 -6.26 -14.05 -18.16
N PRO A 332 -6.05 -14.88 -19.20
CA PRO A 332 -7.09 -15.75 -19.71
C PRO A 332 -7.58 -16.70 -18.61
N GLN A 333 -8.86 -17.03 -18.61
CA GLN A 333 -9.41 -17.98 -17.65
C GLN A 333 -8.72 -19.34 -17.84
N SER A 334 -8.03 -19.82 -16.81
CA SER A 334 -7.55 -21.20 -16.72
C SER A 334 -8.53 -22.03 -15.89
N GLU A 335 -8.52 -23.36 -16.09
CA GLU A 335 -9.26 -24.31 -15.25
C GLU A 335 -8.98 -24.02 -13.76
N PRO A 336 -10.00 -24.00 -12.90
CA PRO A 336 -9.89 -23.50 -11.53
C PRO A 336 -8.86 -24.30 -10.72
N THR A 337 -7.81 -23.63 -10.24
CA THR A 337 -6.85 -24.17 -9.26
C THR A 337 -7.42 -24.27 -7.84
N SER A 338 -8.69 -23.91 -7.65
CA SER A 338 -9.38 -24.06 -6.36
C SER A 338 -9.74 -25.52 -6.11
N PHE A 339 -9.20 -26.09 -5.03
CA PHE A 339 -9.64 -27.38 -4.46
C PHE A 339 -11.09 -27.37 -3.93
N ALA A 340 -11.83 -26.28 -4.12
CA ALA A 340 -13.27 -26.20 -3.88
C ALA A 340 -13.99 -27.09 -4.90
N LYS A 341 -14.10 -28.38 -4.55
CA LYS A 341 -15.03 -29.29 -5.21
C LYS A 341 -16.44 -28.69 -5.17
N GLU A 342 -16.98 -28.54 -6.38
CA GLU A 342 -18.39 -28.40 -6.73
C GLU A 342 -19.02 -27.00 -6.60
N ASN A 343 -19.55 -26.53 -7.74
CA ASN A 343 -20.56 -25.48 -7.94
C ASN A 343 -20.09 -24.03 -8.21
N LEU A 344 -18.96 -23.80 -8.88
CA LEU A 344 -18.87 -22.60 -9.73
C LEU A 344 -19.54 -22.93 -11.08
N PRO A 345 -20.59 -22.20 -11.50
CA PRO A 345 -21.15 -22.41 -12.82
C PRO A 345 -20.05 -22.17 -13.86
N VAL A 346 -19.83 -23.16 -14.74
CA VAL A 346 -19.00 -22.98 -15.93
C VAL A 346 -19.68 -21.91 -16.78
N THR A 347 -19.26 -20.67 -16.59
CA THR A 347 -19.66 -19.57 -17.47
C THR A 347 -19.08 -19.84 -18.86
N PRO A 348 -19.75 -19.42 -19.96
CA PRO A 348 -19.24 -19.56 -21.33
C PRO A 348 -17.91 -18.84 -21.61
N LEU A 349 -17.29 -18.26 -20.58
CA LEU A 349 -16.00 -17.57 -20.61
C LEU A 349 -14.79 -18.53 -20.51
N SER A 350 -14.98 -19.80 -20.13
CA SER A 350 -13.86 -20.75 -19.94
C SER A 350 -13.10 -21.10 -21.22
N GLY A 351 -13.64 -20.75 -22.40
CA GLY A 351 -12.94 -20.80 -23.70
C GLY A 351 -12.75 -19.44 -24.37
N SER A 352 -12.97 -18.33 -23.63
CA SER A 352 -12.94 -16.99 -24.18
C SER A 352 -11.54 -16.36 -24.09
N PRO A 353 -11.10 -15.57 -25.10
CA PRO A 353 -9.88 -14.78 -25.00
C PRO A 353 -9.98 -13.61 -24.00
N HIS A 354 -11.11 -13.44 -23.31
CA HIS A 354 -11.30 -12.38 -22.34
C HIS A 354 -10.43 -12.60 -21.11
N LEU A 355 -9.75 -11.54 -20.69
CA LEU A 355 -9.00 -11.53 -19.45
C LEU A 355 -9.98 -11.45 -18.29
N VAL A 356 -9.66 -12.17 -17.22
CA VAL A 356 -10.35 -12.14 -15.93
C VAL A 356 -9.34 -11.94 -14.82
N VAL A 357 -9.80 -11.55 -13.64
CA VAL A 357 -8.95 -11.46 -12.46
C VAL A 357 -8.54 -12.86 -12.02
N LEU A 358 -7.22 -13.11 -12.05
CA LEU A 358 -6.63 -14.36 -11.59
C LEU A 358 -6.12 -14.27 -10.15
N LYS A 359 -5.55 -13.12 -9.77
CA LYS A 359 -4.98 -12.91 -8.43
C LYS A 359 -5.17 -11.48 -7.96
N VAL A 360 -5.32 -11.30 -6.65
CA VAL A 360 -5.29 -10.01 -5.97
C VAL A 360 -4.21 -10.03 -4.90
N ILE A 361 -3.28 -9.08 -4.96
CA ILE A 361 -2.20 -8.88 -3.98
C ILE A 361 -2.52 -7.65 -3.16
N ILE A 362 -2.69 -7.81 -1.86
CA ILE A 362 -3.00 -6.75 -0.89
C ILE A 362 -1.72 -6.37 -0.16
N HIS A 363 -1.34 -5.09 -0.21
CA HIS A 363 -0.08 -4.60 0.35
C HIS A 363 -0.27 -3.92 1.70
N GLY A 364 0.45 -4.38 2.71
CA GLY A 364 0.41 -3.84 4.06
C GLY A 364 1.24 -2.56 4.26
N ASN A 365 2.10 -2.19 3.30
CA ASN A 365 3.04 -1.07 3.40
C ASN A 365 3.77 -0.99 4.75
N VAL A 366 4.30 -2.12 5.21
CA VAL A 366 4.86 -2.25 6.57
C VAL A 366 6.25 -1.59 6.62
N PRO A 367 6.51 -0.63 7.52
CA PRO A 367 7.84 -0.07 7.71
C PRO A 367 8.90 -1.15 7.94
N GLY A 368 10.00 -1.08 7.19
CA GLY A 368 11.06 -2.08 7.19
C GLY A 368 10.85 -3.27 6.25
N SER A 369 9.73 -3.31 5.51
CA SER A 369 9.61 -4.20 4.35
C SER A 369 10.34 -3.60 3.14
N TYR A 370 10.82 -4.46 2.24
CA TYR A 370 11.41 -4.05 0.96
C TYR A 370 10.45 -3.20 0.11
N ALA A 371 9.16 -3.52 0.12
CA ALA A 371 8.11 -2.82 -0.62
C ALA A 371 7.63 -1.52 0.04
N PHE A 372 8.27 -1.08 1.12
CA PHE A 372 7.80 0.07 1.89
C PHE A 372 7.76 1.35 1.04
N ASN A 373 6.65 2.06 1.14
CA ASN A 373 6.26 3.21 0.34
C ASN A 373 6.12 2.96 -1.17
N ARG A 374 6.02 1.71 -1.64
CA ARG A 374 5.59 1.47 -3.02
C ARG A 374 4.07 1.62 -3.17
N HIS A 375 3.34 1.12 -2.18
CA HIS A 375 1.89 1.13 -2.14
C HIS A 375 1.42 1.82 -0.87
N ARG A 376 0.21 2.36 -0.90
CA ARG A 376 -0.54 2.70 0.31
C ARG A 376 -0.81 1.43 1.12
N ARG A 377 -0.83 1.52 2.46
CA ARG A 377 -1.33 0.43 3.31
C ARG A 377 -2.80 0.15 3.00
N LEU A 378 -3.09 -1.10 2.71
CA LEU A 378 -4.44 -1.64 2.66
C LEU A 378 -4.60 -2.75 3.70
N ARG A 379 -5.61 -2.58 4.56
CA ARG A 379 -5.96 -3.56 5.59
C ARG A 379 -6.87 -4.64 5.00
N TRP A 380 -6.83 -5.81 5.61
CA TRP A 380 -7.67 -6.94 5.20
C TRP A 380 -8.15 -7.75 6.39
N GLN A 381 -9.28 -8.42 6.19
CA GLN A 381 -9.85 -9.40 7.09
C GLN A 381 -10.23 -10.66 6.31
N LEU A 382 -9.84 -11.82 6.85
CA LEU A 382 -10.10 -13.13 6.28
C LEU A 382 -11.27 -13.79 7.02
N HIS A 383 -12.30 -14.21 6.29
CA HIS A 383 -13.47 -14.87 6.84
C HIS A 383 -13.33 -16.39 6.67
N LEU A 384 -12.83 -17.07 7.70
CA LEU A 384 -12.74 -18.53 7.73
C LEU A 384 -13.94 -19.14 8.47
N ASN A 385 -14.62 -20.11 7.84
CA ASN A 385 -15.56 -21.05 8.48
C ASN A 385 -16.59 -20.41 9.44
N ASN A 386 -17.25 -19.30 9.05
CA ASN A 386 -18.31 -18.64 9.84
C ASN A 386 -17.92 -18.21 11.27
N THR A 387 -16.64 -17.94 11.53
CA THR A 387 -16.22 -17.36 12.82
C THR A 387 -16.49 -15.85 12.86
N SER A 388 -16.95 -15.35 14.02
CA SER A 388 -17.32 -13.94 14.21
C SER A 388 -16.13 -12.97 14.21
N SER A 389 -14.90 -13.47 14.40
CA SER A 389 -13.66 -12.69 14.27
C SER A 389 -12.60 -13.52 13.56
N GLY A 390 -12.42 -13.25 12.27
CA GLY A 390 -11.39 -13.92 11.47
C GLY A 390 -10.02 -13.23 11.51
N PRO A 391 -8.96 -13.91 11.04
CA PRO A 391 -7.61 -13.34 10.89
C PRO A 391 -7.61 -12.00 10.15
N SER A 392 -6.65 -11.13 10.46
CA SER A 392 -6.56 -9.81 9.81
C SER A 392 -5.13 -9.30 9.74
N SER A 393 -4.94 -8.24 8.94
CA SER A 393 -3.65 -7.53 8.79
C SER A 393 -3.09 -6.90 10.07
N GLU A 394 -3.84 -6.92 11.17
CA GLU A 394 -3.46 -6.34 12.46
C GLU A 394 -2.85 -7.36 13.43
N HIS A 395 -2.91 -8.65 13.07
CA HIS A 395 -2.28 -9.74 13.79
C HIS A 395 -0.90 -10.07 13.20
N THR A 396 -0.03 -10.62 14.03
CA THR A 396 1.19 -11.28 13.57
C THR A 396 0.85 -12.63 12.93
N PHE A 397 1.72 -13.11 12.05
CA PHE A 397 1.51 -14.39 11.40
C PHE A 397 1.42 -15.55 12.40
N ASP A 398 2.26 -15.54 13.44
CA ASP A 398 2.24 -16.59 14.48
C ASP A 398 0.92 -16.61 15.27
N GLU A 399 0.24 -15.47 15.42
CA GLU A 399 -1.09 -15.39 16.06
C GLU A 399 -2.17 -16.05 15.19
N ILE A 400 -2.11 -15.91 13.86
CA ILE A 400 -3.16 -16.42 12.95
C ILE A 400 -2.87 -17.81 12.37
N LYS A 401 -1.60 -18.24 12.39
CA LYS A 401 -1.15 -19.52 11.82
C LYS A 401 -1.93 -20.74 12.34
N PRO A 402 -2.24 -20.87 13.66
CA PRO A 402 -3.00 -22.01 14.16
C PRO A 402 -4.42 -22.08 13.57
N ASP A 403 -5.06 -20.93 13.37
CA ASP A 403 -6.41 -20.85 12.81
C ASP A 403 -6.40 -21.21 11.31
N LEU A 404 -5.37 -20.78 10.58
CA LEU A 404 -5.16 -21.16 9.18
C LEU A 404 -4.92 -22.67 9.02
N ILE A 405 -4.02 -23.26 9.82
CA ILE A 405 -3.75 -24.71 9.79
C ILE A 405 -5.03 -25.51 10.08
N ARG A 406 -5.83 -25.05 11.05
CA ARG A 406 -7.11 -25.69 11.38
C ARG A 406 -8.12 -25.57 10.23
N ALA A 407 -8.22 -24.40 9.60
CA ALA A 407 -9.17 -24.17 8.52
C ALA A 407 -8.90 -25.04 7.28
N PHE A 408 -7.63 -25.31 6.98
CA PHE A 408 -7.21 -26.12 5.82
C PHE A 408 -6.81 -27.56 6.17
N GLN A 409 -7.12 -28.01 7.39
CA GLN A 409 -6.83 -29.36 7.83
C GLN A 409 -7.55 -30.39 6.94
N GLY A 410 -6.80 -31.34 6.39
CA GLY A 410 -7.34 -32.38 5.50
C GLY A 410 -7.51 -31.94 4.04
N ILE A 411 -7.28 -30.67 3.71
CA ILE A 411 -7.24 -30.15 2.34
C ILE A 411 -5.80 -30.08 1.83
N TRP A 412 -4.85 -29.70 2.68
CA TRP A 412 -3.43 -29.56 2.35
C TRP A 412 -2.52 -30.26 3.38
N PRO A 413 -1.35 -30.81 2.99
CA PRO A 413 -0.42 -31.41 3.93
C PRO A 413 0.08 -30.43 5.00
N GLU A 414 -0.05 -30.80 6.28
CA GLU A 414 0.38 -29.98 7.41
C GLU A 414 1.89 -29.69 7.39
N SER A 415 2.69 -30.63 6.88
CA SER A 415 4.13 -30.47 6.66
C SER A 415 4.49 -29.30 5.73
N GLU A 416 3.56 -28.90 4.86
CA GLU A 416 3.75 -27.78 3.93
C GLU A 416 3.13 -26.48 4.45
N MET A 417 1.93 -26.52 5.05
CA MET A 417 1.27 -25.33 5.64
C MET A 417 2.11 -24.65 6.72
N GLY A 418 2.96 -25.41 7.42
CA GLY A 418 3.81 -24.91 8.50
C GLY A 418 5.13 -24.29 8.05
N ARG A 419 5.58 -24.55 6.81
CA ARG A 419 6.95 -24.32 6.33
C ARG A 419 7.05 -22.99 5.58
N GLY A 420 7.68 -22.00 6.20
CA GLY A 420 7.98 -20.73 5.54
C GLY A 420 9.13 -20.90 4.54
N LYS A 421 8.90 -20.64 3.25
CA LYS A 421 9.98 -20.52 2.25
C LYS A 421 10.66 -19.16 2.42
N VAL A 422 11.97 -19.13 2.62
CA VAL A 422 12.70 -17.86 2.77
C VAL A 422 12.84 -17.20 1.41
N ILE A 423 12.40 -15.95 1.27
CA ILE A 423 12.75 -15.13 0.11
C ILE A 423 13.88 -14.20 0.50
N ASN A 424 14.92 -14.18 -0.31
CA ASN A 424 15.86 -13.07 -0.32
C ASN A 424 15.44 -12.06 -1.39
N ARG A 425 14.94 -10.90 -0.97
CA ARG A 425 14.74 -9.77 -1.88
C ARG A 425 16.08 -9.04 -2.04
N THR A 426 17.06 -9.71 -2.66
CA THR A 426 18.33 -9.06 -3.02
C THR A 426 18.18 -8.24 -4.29
N TRP A 427 18.82 -7.07 -4.25
CA TRP A 427 18.71 -5.99 -5.23
C TRP A 427 19.12 -6.45 -6.64
N GLY A 428 18.20 -6.37 -7.60
CA GLY A 428 18.42 -6.76 -9.00
C GLY A 428 17.16 -6.62 -9.86
N ALA A 429 15.99 -6.79 -9.26
CA ALA A 429 14.71 -6.42 -9.86
C ALA A 429 14.58 -4.90 -9.91
N ASN A 430 14.48 -4.34 -11.12
CA ASN A 430 14.06 -2.96 -11.28
C ASN A 430 12.63 -2.84 -10.70
N PRO A 431 12.25 -1.80 -9.94
CA PRO A 431 10.87 -1.66 -9.44
C PRO A 431 9.80 -1.66 -10.55
N SER A 432 10.25 -1.42 -11.78
CA SER A 432 9.47 -1.46 -13.02
C SER A 432 9.35 -2.86 -13.63
N ASP A 433 9.95 -3.88 -13.03
CA ASP A 433 10.02 -5.24 -13.54
C ASP A 433 9.11 -6.19 -12.75
N SER A 434 8.57 -7.17 -13.44
CA SER A 434 7.64 -8.15 -12.89
C SER A 434 8.28 -9.11 -11.89
N SER A 435 9.62 -9.18 -11.89
CA SER A 435 10.43 -9.91 -10.90
C SER A 435 10.22 -9.44 -9.45
N PHE A 436 9.58 -8.29 -9.23
CA PHE A 436 9.13 -7.86 -7.91
C PHE A 436 7.95 -8.66 -7.36
N PHE A 437 7.01 -9.08 -8.23
CA PHE A 437 5.81 -9.77 -7.77
C PHE A 437 6.18 -11.12 -7.18
N LEU A 438 5.36 -11.58 -6.23
CA LEU A 438 5.63 -12.85 -5.57
C LEU A 438 5.67 -13.97 -6.62
N PRO A 439 6.73 -14.78 -6.65
CA PRO A 439 6.84 -15.91 -7.56
C PRO A 439 5.73 -16.93 -7.25
N ASP A 440 5.27 -17.63 -8.30
CA ASP A 440 4.29 -18.71 -8.11
C ASP A 440 4.90 -19.87 -7.34
N ALA A 441 4.03 -20.67 -6.72
CA ALA A 441 4.35 -21.79 -5.84
C ALA A 441 5.43 -22.76 -6.37
N GLU A 442 5.53 -22.85 -7.70
CA GLU A 442 6.35 -23.80 -8.45
C GLU A 442 7.74 -23.28 -8.86
N GLN A 443 8.07 -22.01 -8.57
CA GLN A 443 9.40 -21.47 -8.89
C GLN A 443 10.42 -21.74 -7.78
N ASP A 444 11.55 -22.36 -8.14
CA ASP A 444 12.72 -22.51 -7.28
C ASP A 444 13.39 -21.15 -7.05
N LEU A 445 13.52 -20.75 -5.78
CA LEU A 445 14.12 -19.48 -5.40
C LEU A 445 15.58 -19.68 -5.04
N VAL A 446 16.47 -18.96 -5.72
CA VAL A 446 17.93 -19.02 -5.49
C VAL A 446 18.31 -18.16 -4.28
N GLU A 447 19.01 -18.75 -3.32
CA GLU A 447 19.64 -18.05 -2.20
C GLU A 447 20.95 -17.39 -2.68
N GLU A 448 20.92 -16.12 -3.11
CA GLU A 448 22.15 -15.33 -3.25
C GLU A 448 22.20 -14.23 -2.20
N GLY A 449 23.14 -14.37 -1.26
CA GLY A 449 23.39 -13.46 -0.16
C GLY A 449 24.47 -12.41 -0.44
N GLY A 450 24.37 -11.27 0.25
CA GLY A 450 25.49 -10.35 0.46
C GLY A 450 25.26 -8.92 -0.01
N GLY A 451 24.56 -8.10 0.78
CA GLY A 451 24.44 -6.66 0.59
C GLY A 451 24.37 -5.91 1.92
N SER A 452 24.85 -4.67 1.95
CA SER A 452 25.11 -3.82 3.13
C SER A 452 23.89 -3.39 3.96
N GLU A 453 22.71 -4.00 3.77
CA GLU A 453 21.46 -3.63 4.44
C GLU A 453 20.92 -4.77 5.31
N GLN A 454 21.72 -5.18 6.27
CA GLN A 454 21.41 -6.24 7.26
C GLN A 454 20.12 -6.01 8.06
N TRP A 455 19.54 -4.80 7.99
CA TRP A 455 18.37 -4.38 8.77
C TRP A 455 17.01 -4.73 8.13
N LEU A 456 16.92 -4.92 6.80
CA LEU A 456 15.66 -5.29 6.12
C LEU A 456 15.27 -6.76 6.38
N GLY A 457 16.28 -7.63 6.55
CA GLY A 457 16.10 -9.06 6.82
C GLY A 457 15.42 -9.81 5.67
N ASN A 458 15.50 -11.14 5.72
CA ASN A 458 14.78 -11.99 4.77
C ASN A 458 13.30 -12.09 5.17
N THR A 459 12.41 -12.19 4.18
CA THR A 459 10.98 -12.47 4.41
C THR A 459 10.71 -13.96 4.24
N LYS A 460 9.58 -14.42 4.78
CA LYS A 460 9.11 -15.81 4.64
C LYS A 460 7.78 -15.84 3.93
N LEU A 461 7.64 -16.73 2.95
CA LEU A 461 6.38 -17.08 2.32
C LEU A 461 5.75 -18.27 3.01
N TYR A 462 4.49 -18.10 3.41
CA TYR A 462 3.64 -19.19 3.87
C TYR A 462 2.50 -19.36 2.90
N GLN A 463 2.27 -20.60 2.49
CA GLN A 463 1.30 -20.93 1.47
C GLN A 463 0.20 -21.81 2.06
N PHE A 464 -1.03 -21.45 1.70
CA PHE A 464 -2.26 -22.18 1.97
C PHE A 464 -3.05 -22.27 0.65
N PRO A 465 -4.04 -23.17 0.55
CA PRO A 465 -4.92 -23.22 -0.62
C PRO A 465 -5.52 -21.83 -0.94
N GLY A 466 -5.15 -21.29 -2.10
CA GLY A 466 -5.60 -19.97 -2.60
C GLY A 466 -5.06 -18.74 -1.86
N LEU A 467 -4.17 -18.91 -0.88
CA LEU A 467 -3.64 -17.80 -0.07
C LEU A 467 -2.13 -17.91 0.11
N THR A 468 -1.42 -16.81 -0.15
CA THR A 468 0.02 -16.70 0.11
C THR A 468 0.29 -15.48 0.98
N PHE A 469 0.99 -15.70 2.10
CA PHE A 469 1.37 -14.66 3.06
C PHE A 469 2.86 -14.38 2.96
N GLU A 470 3.22 -13.12 2.71
CA GLU A 470 4.59 -12.66 2.90
C GLU A 470 4.75 -12.10 4.32
N VAL A 471 5.71 -12.65 5.08
CA VAL A 471 5.87 -12.38 6.51
C VAL A 471 7.28 -11.88 6.78
N LEU A 472 7.38 -10.75 7.49
CA LEU A 472 8.64 -10.14 7.90
C LEU A 472 9.24 -10.87 9.11
N GLY A 473 10.52 -10.62 9.40
CA GLY A 473 11.22 -11.21 10.55
C GLY A 473 10.60 -10.90 11.92
N ASN A 474 9.81 -9.82 12.03
CA ASN A 474 9.07 -9.46 13.25
C ASN A 474 7.64 -10.05 13.30
N GLY A 475 7.29 -10.93 12.36
CA GLY A 475 5.98 -11.59 12.28
C GLY A 475 4.88 -10.76 11.63
N ALA A 476 5.13 -9.49 11.26
CA ALA A 476 4.15 -8.69 10.53
C ALA A 476 3.97 -9.22 9.10
N ILE A 477 2.72 -9.23 8.62
CA ILE A 477 2.38 -9.66 7.27
C ILE A 477 2.52 -8.46 6.33
N SER A 478 3.49 -8.52 5.40
CA SER A 478 3.76 -7.43 4.45
C SER A 478 2.82 -7.44 3.25
N ALA A 479 2.43 -8.62 2.79
CA ALA A 479 1.50 -8.80 1.68
C ALA A 479 0.67 -10.08 1.84
N LEU A 480 -0.55 -10.05 1.31
CA LEU A 480 -1.44 -11.21 1.17
C LEU A 480 -1.87 -11.33 -0.29
N THR A 481 -1.55 -12.46 -0.91
CA THR A 481 -2.04 -12.83 -2.25
C THR A 481 -3.22 -13.77 -2.12
N VAL A 482 -4.31 -13.45 -2.82
CA VAL A 482 -5.49 -14.31 -3.02
C VAL A 482 -5.49 -14.77 -4.47
N SER A 483 -5.58 -16.08 -4.71
CA SER A 483 -5.45 -16.71 -6.03
C SER A 483 -6.39 -17.88 -6.23
#